data_AF-A0A821GZW0-F1
#
_entry.id   AF-A0A821GZW0-F1
#
_cell.length_a   1.000
_cell.length_b   1.000
_cell.length_c   1.000
_cell.angle_alpha   90.00
_cell.angle_beta   90.00
_cell.angle_gamma   90.00
#
_symmetry.space_group_name_H-M   'P 1'
#
loop_
_entity.id
_entity.type
_entity.pdbx_description
1 polymer ?
#
loop_
_entity_poly.entity_id
_entity_poly.type
_entity_poly.pdbx_seq_one_letter_code
_entity_poly.pdbx_strand_id
1 'polypeptide(L)' 'MVWLGVCYEGITRPVIIEHGTIDTNRYIADILPVALKDGKQMLGNEFIFQQDGATPHTA' A
#
# COMPACT_ATOMS: atom_id res chain seq x y z
N MET A 1 -3.56 11.66 -6.64
CA MET A 1 -3.13 10.28 -6.93
C MET A 1 -3.92 9.34 -6.02
N VAL A 2 -4.19 8.11 -6.45
CA VAL A 2 -4.83 7.10 -5.59
C VAL A 2 -3.90 5.91 -5.50
N TRP A 3 -3.70 5.41 -4.28
CA TRP A 3 -3.02 4.14 -4.04
C TRP A 3 -4.01 3.12 -3.47
N LEU A 4 -3.95 1.88 -3.95
CA LEU A 4 -4.70 0.75 -3.40
C LEU A 4 -3.98 -0.56 -3.72
N GLY A 5 -4.17 -1.56 -2.84
CA GLY A 5 -3.84 -2.95 -3.12
C GLY A 5 -5.07 -3.72 -3.59
N VAL A 6 -4.84 -4.81 -4.32
CA VAL A 6 -5.88 -5.73 -4.77
C VAL A 6 -5.45 -7.18 -4.55
N CYS A 7 -6.40 -8.02 -4.14
CA CYS A 7 -6.24 -9.46 -4.02
C CYS A 7 -7.54 -10.17 -4.42
N TYR A 8 -7.57 -11.50 -4.33
CA TYR A 8 -8.75 -12.29 -4.72
C TYR A 8 -9.97 -12.05 -3.80
N GLU A 9 -9.76 -11.63 -2.54
CA GLU A 9 -10.83 -11.29 -1.58
C GLU A 9 -11.40 -9.87 -1.82
N GLY A 10 -10.66 -9.00 -2.53
CA GLY A 10 -11.10 -7.63 -2.81
C GLY A 10 -9.98 -6.60 -2.85
N ILE A 11 -10.34 -5.33 -2.60
CA ILE A 11 -9.44 -4.18 -2.62
C ILE A 11 -9.18 -3.66 -1.20
N THR A 12 -7.97 -3.18 -0.94
CA THR A 12 -7.68 -2.45 0.30
C THR A 12 -8.45 -1.12 0.32
N ARG A 13 -8.54 -0.50 1.49
CA ARG A 13 -9.01 0.89 1.59
C ARG A 13 -8.12 1.78 0.71
N PRO A 14 -8.71 2.62 -0.16
CA PRO A 14 -7.93 3.50 -1.01
C PRO A 14 -7.31 4.62 -0.18
N VAL A 15 -6.04 4.94 -0.46
CA VAL A 15 -5.38 6.13 0.08
C VAL A 15 -5.42 7.21 -0.99
N ILE A 16 -6.15 8.29 -0.68
CA ILE A 16 -6.31 9.43 -1.58
C ILE A 16 -5.22 10.46 -1.26
N ILE A 17 -4.39 10.74 -2.26
CA ILE A 17 -3.33 11.74 -2.21
C ILE A 17 -3.80 12.96 -2.99
N GLU A 18 -4.29 13.98 -2.29
CA GLU A 18 -4.87 15.18 -2.90
C GLU A 18 -3.82 16.06 -3.59
N HIS A 19 -2.61 16.13 -3.02
CA HIS A 19 -1.53 16.99 -3.50
C HIS A 19 -0.17 16.28 -3.54
N GLY A 20 0.61 16.57 -4.57
CA GLY A 20 1.99 16.13 -4.72
C GLY A 20 2.16 14.67 -5.16
N THR A 21 3.41 14.20 -5.10
CA THR A 21 3.81 12.82 -5.39
C THR A 21 4.04 12.03 -4.09
N ILE A 22 4.29 10.72 -4.23
CA ILE A 22 4.70 9.85 -3.13
C ILE A 22 6.23 9.83 -3.08
N ASP A 23 6.82 10.23 -1.96
CA ASP A 23 8.22 9.97 -1.63
C ASP A 23 8.31 8.82 -0.62
N THR A 24 9.54 8.41 -0.25
CA THR A 24 9.79 7.31 0.68
C THR A 24 9.12 7.53 2.04
N ASN A 25 9.19 8.76 2.58
CA ASN A 25 8.64 9.06 3.90
C ASN A 25 7.11 8.94 3.89
N ARG A 26 6.48 9.49 2.86
CA ARG A 26 5.04 9.44 2.68
C ARG A 26 4.55 8.02 2.38
N TYR A 27 5.33 7.25 1.62
CA TYR A 27 5.04 5.83 1.38
C TYR A 27 5.00 5.04 2.69
N ILE A 28 6.01 5.21 3.54
CA ILE A 28 6.11 4.52 4.83
C ILE A 28 5.00 4.98 5.80
N ALA A 29 4.69 6.28 5.84
CA ALA A 29 3.74 6.84 6.80
C ALA A 29 2.28 6.60 6.40
N ASP A 30 1.93 6.79 5.13
CA ASP A 30 0.54 6.85 4.68
C ASP A 30 0.09 5.54 4.00
N ILE A 31 1.00 4.89 3.25
CA ILE A 31 0.64 3.77 2.38
C ILE A 31 0.85 2.42 3.07
N LEU A 32 2.08 2.13 3.52
CA LEU A 32 2.42 0.83 4.10
C LEU A 32 1.49 0.40 5.25
N PRO A 33 1.06 1.28 6.18
CA PRO A 33 0.18 0.86 7.26
C PRO A 33 -1.18 0.38 6.77
N VAL A 34 -1.73 1.02 5.73
CA VAL A 34 -3.01 0.60 5.12
C VAL A 34 -2.83 -0.71 4.36
N ALA A 35 -1.78 -0.80 3.53
CA ALA A 35 -1.44 -1.99 2.77
C ALA A 35 -1.31 -3.24 3.66
N LEU A 36 -0.50 -3.14 4.71
CA LEU A 36 -0.20 -4.25 5.60
C LEU A 36 -1.38 -4.59 6.51
N LYS A 37 -2.13 -3.60 7.00
CA LYS A 37 -3.30 -3.86 7.85
C LYS A 37 -4.40 -4.57 7.07
N ASP A 38 -4.73 -4.05 5.90
CA ASP A 38 -5.83 -4.60 5.09
C ASP A 38 -5.43 -5.93 4.46
N GLY A 39 -4.19 -6.06 4.00
CA GLY A 39 -3.63 -7.34 3.54
C GLY A 39 -3.71 -8.43 4.61
N LYS A 40 -3.30 -8.13 5.85
CA LYS A 40 -3.43 -9.08 6.97
C LYS A 40 -4.88 -9.44 7.29
N GLN A 41 -5.78 -8.46 7.21
CA GLN A 41 -7.21 -8.70 7.46
C GLN A 41 -7.83 -9.60 6.38
N MET A 42 -7.42 -9.45 5.12
CA MET A 42 -7.98 -10.19 3.99
C MET A 42 -7.34 -11.57 3.81
N LEU A 43 -6.02 -11.67 3.97
CA LEU A 43 -5.23 -12.83 3.55
C LEU A 43 -4.48 -13.52 4.70
N GLY A 44 -4.59 -12.99 5.93
CA GLY A 44 -3.88 -13.49 7.10
C GLY A 44 -2.45 -12.94 7.24
N ASN A 45 -1.76 -13.34 8.31
CA ASN A 45 -0.46 -12.76 8.67
C ASN A 45 0.69 -13.11 7.71
N GLU A 46 0.59 -14.24 7.01
CA GLU A 46 1.63 -14.79 6.12
C GLU A 46 1.39 -14.41 4.64
N PHE A 47 0.63 -13.34 4.39
CA PHE A 47 0.33 -12.93 3.03
C PHE A 47 1.58 -12.37 2.32
N ILE A 48 1.63 -12.57 1.01
CA ILE A 48 2.70 -12.02 0.17
C ILE A 48 2.29 -10.62 -0.26
N PHE A 49 3.13 -9.64 0.08
CA PHE A 49 2.99 -8.26 -0.39
C PHE A 49 3.85 -8.06 -1.64
N GLN A 50 3.23 -7.67 -2.76
CA GLN A 50 3.91 -7.40 -4.02
C GLN A 50 3.66 -5.97 -4.47
N GLN A 51 4.73 -5.33 -4.95
CA GLN A 51 4.75 -3.96 -5.50
C GLN A 51 5.84 -3.87 -6.57
N ASP A 52 5.82 -2.80 -7.36
CA ASP A 52 6.88 -2.52 -8.33
C ASP A 52 8.16 -1.98 -7.65
N GLY A 53 9.22 -1.78 -8.44
CA GLY A 53 10.51 -1.28 -7.98
C GLY A 53 10.68 0.24 -8.02
N ALA A 54 9.61 1.03 -7.88
CA ALA A 54 9.73 2.49 -7.83
C ALA A 54 10.61 2.94 -6.64
N THR A 55 11.36 4.03 -6.79
CA THR A 55 12.30 4.52 -5.75
C THR A 55 11.68 4.63 -4.34
N PRO A 56 10.45 5.15 -4.16
CA PRO A 56 9.81 5.20 -2.83
C PRO A 56 9.57 3.83 -2.18
N HIS A 57 9.52 2.74 -2.97
CA HIS A 57 9.25 1.39 -2.49
C HIS A 57 10.51 0.64 -2.04
N THR A 58 11.69 1.11 -2.43
CA THR A 58 12.97 0.40 -2.27
C THR A 58 14.06 1.19 -1.55
N ALA A 59 13.82 2.48 -1.28
CA ALA A 59 14.78 3.38 -0.65
C ALA A 59 14.80 3.28 0.88
#